data_AF-A0AAD4Z0N5-F1
#
_entry.id   AF-A0AAD4Z0N5-F1
#
_cell.length_a   1.000
_cell.length_b   1.000
_cell.length_c   1.000
_cell.angle_alpha   90.00
_cell.angle_beta   90.00
_cell.angle_gamma   90.00
#
_symmetry.space_group_name_H-M   'P 1'
#
loop_
_entity.id
_entity.type
_entity.pdbx_description
1 polymer ?
#
loop_
_entity_poly.entity_id
_entity_poly.type
_entity_poly.pdbx_seq_one_letter_code
_entity_poly.pdbx_strand_id
1 'polypeptide(L)'
;MSKCAFGVSTIEYLGHIVSRQGVSADPSKLNAVVDWPVPTFVKSLRGFLGLTGYFQKFIPHYGRESFPLTQLTKKDGFLWTLEATAAFHKLKELMFQNSPQS
;
A
#
# COMPACT_ATOMS: atom_id res chain seq x y z
N MET A 1 17.62 -3.33 -26.22
CA MET A 1 16.49 -4.12 -25.68
C MET A 1 16.62 -4.16 -24.16
N SER A 2 15.98 -3.24 -23.46
CA SER A 2 16.06 -3.16 -21.99
C SER A 2 15.20 -4.26 -21.38
N LYS A 3 15.81 -5.17 -20.61
CA LYS A 3 15.10 -6.16 -19.80
C LYS A 3 14.17 -5.42 -18.83
N CYS A 4 12.89 -5.35 -19.18
CA CYS A 4 11.81 -5.14 -18.22
C CYS A 4 11.94 -6.24 -17.16
N ALA A 5 12.39 -5.87 -15.96
CA ALA A 5 12.41 -6.75 -14.81
C ALA A 5 10.97 -6.99 -14.34
N PHE A 6 10.31 -7.96 -14.95
CA PHE A 6 9.10 -8.56 -14.39
C PHE A 6 9.49 -9.32 -13.12
N GLY A 7 8.98 -8.86 -11.99
CA GLY A 7 9.08 -9.57 -10.72
C GLY A 7 10.17 -9.07 -9.77
N VAL A 8 10.19 -7.77 -9.48
CA VAL A 8 11.01 -7.24 -8.38
C VAL A 8 10.44 -7.78 -7.06
N SER A 9 11.10 -8.80 -6.52
CA SER A 9 10.81 -9.47 -5.24
C SER A 9 11.06 -8.61 -4.02
N THR A 10 11.71 -7.47 -4.20
CA THR A 10 12.30 -6.69 -3.12
C THR A 10 12.30 -5.24 -3.59
N ILE A 11 11.33 -4.45 -3.13
CA ILE A 11 11.38 -3.01 -3.32
C ILE A 11 12.09 -2.47 -2.08
N GLU A 12 13.34 -2.04 -2.26
CA GLU A 12 14.04 -1.22 -1.26
C GLU A 12 13.25 0.07 -1.09
N TYR A 13 12.65 0.24 0.09
CA TYR A 13 11.93 1.45 0.45
C TYR A 13 12.37 1.88 1.85
N LEU A 14 13.04 3.04 1.94
CA LEU A 14 13.42 3.69 3.19
C LEU A 14 14.26 2.84 4.16
N GLY A 15 15.25 2.08 3.66
CA GLY A 15 16.20 1.37 4.52
C GLY A 15 15.72 0.03 5.10
N HIS A 16 14.53 -0.43 4.72
CA HIS A 16 14.02 -1.75 5.13
C HIS A 16 13.69 -2.64 3.93
N ILE A 17 14.09 -3.92 4.05
CA ILE A 17 13.91 -4.97 3.05
C ILE A 17 12.51 -5.57 3.21
N VAL A 18 11.62 -5.29 2.25
CA VAL A 18 10.31 -5.98 2.19
C VAL A 18 10.50 -7.31 1.43
N SER A 19 10.59 -8.42 2.17
CA SER A 19 10.78 -9.76 1.60
C SER A 19 9.51 -10.34 0.96
N ARG A 20 9.71 -11.03 -0.18
CA ARG A 20 8.72 -11.77 -0.99
C ARG A 20 8.28 -13.13 -0.40
N GLN A 21 8.64 -13.46 0.84
CA GLN A 21 8.19 -14.70 1.48
C GLN A 21 6.76 -14.55 2.02
N GLY A 22 5.95 -15.54 1.69
CA GLY A 22 4.50 -15.47 1.71
C GLY A 22 3.85 -15.63 3.08
N VAL A 23 2.61 -15.12 3.14
CA VAL A 23 1.46 -15.62 3.92
C VAL A 23 1.62 -15.73 5.44
N SER A 24 2.60 -15.06 6.03
CA SER A 24 2.47 -14.60 7.41
C SER A 24 2.53 -13.09 7.39
N ALA A 25 1.36 -12.49 7.61
CA ALA A 25 1.23 -11.07 7.86
C ALA A 25 2.10 -10.76 9.09
N ASP A 26 3.35 -10.38 8.85
CA ASP A 26 4.25 -9.94 9.92
C ASP A 26 3.57 -8.73 10.60
N PRO A 27 3.24 -8.81 11.91
CA PRO A 27 2.58 -7.71 12.61
C PRO A 27 3.39 -6.41 12.52
N SER A 28 4.71 -6.50 12.33
CA SER A 28 5.57 -5.33 12.09
C SER A 28 5.21 -4.59 10.79
N LYS A 29 4.78 -5.31 9.74
CA LYS A 29 4.34 -4.72 8.47
C LYS A 29 2.95 -4.11 8.57
N LEU A 30 2.07 -4.68 9.40
CA LEU A 30 0.75 -4.09 9.69
C LEU A 30 0.90 -2.79 10.47
N ASN A 31 1.74 -2.78 11.52
CA ASN A 31 2.06 -1.57 12.27
C ASN A 31 2.64 -0.49 11.37
N ALA A 32 3.54 -0.84 10.44
CA ALA A 32 4.06 0.11 9.48
C ALA A 32 2.97 0.77 8.60
N VAL A 33 1.89 0.04 8.26
CA VAL A 33 0.74 0.61 7.52
C VAL A 33 -0.14 1.48 8.42
N VAL A 34 -0.36 1.06 9.66
CA VAL A 34 -1.15 1.82 10.65
C VAL A 34 -0.44 3.13 11.02
N ASP A 35 0.88 3.10 11.17
CA ASP A 35 1.69 4.27 11.47
C ASP A 35 2.09 5.06 10.22
N TRP A 36 1.69 4.59 9.03
CA TRP A 36 2.04 5.26 7.79
C TRP A 36 1.49 6.70 7.78
N PRO A 37 2.34 7.71 7.58
CA PRO A 37 1.92 9.11 7.57
C PRO A 37 1.13 9.41 6.29
N VAL A 38 0.26 10.44 6.34
CA VAL A 38 -0.51 10.86 5.16
C VAL A 38 0.46 11.19 4.00
N PRO A 39 0.37 10.52 2.84
CA PRO A 39 1.27 10.75 1.73
C PRO A 39 1.17 12.18 1.20
N THR A 40 2.31 12.88 1.17
CA THR A 40 2.41 14.24 0.61
C THR A 40 2.92 14.25 -0.84
N PHE A 41 3.36 13.11 -1.36
CA PHE A 41 3.87 12.98 -2.73
C PHE A 41 3.64 11.58 -3.33
N VAL A 42 3.64 11.50 -4.66
CA VAL A 42 3.35 10.26 -5.45
C VAL A 42 4.21 9.08 -5.01
N LYS A 43 5.51 9.28 -4.75
CA LYS A 43 6.42 8.20 -4.36
C LYS A 43 6.04 7.58 -3.02
N SER A 44 5.58 8.37 -2.05
CA SER A 44 5.02 7.84 -0.78
C SER A 44 3.71 7.11 -0.98
N LEU A 45 2.84 7.62 -1.85
CA LEU A 45 1.58 6.96 -2.16
C LEU A 45 1.80 5.60 -2.86
N ARG A 46 2.74 5.53 -3.82
CA ARG A 46 3.10 4.28 -4.48
C ARG A 46 3.73 3.27 -3.51
N GLY A 47 4.54 3.74 -2.56
CA GLY A 47 5.07 2.91 -1.46
C GLY A 47 3.96 2.31 -0.61
N PHE A 48 3.02 3.14 -0.17
CA PHE A 48 1.84 2.70 0.58
C PHE A 48 1.03 1.65 -0.21
N LEU A 49 0.66 1.95 -1.46
CA LEU A 49 -0.11 1.02 -2.31
C LEU A 49 0.62 -0.30 -2.58
N GLY A 50 1.96 -0.27 -2.67
CA GLY A 50 2.77 -1.48 -2.79
C GLY A 50 2.69 -2.34 -1.53
N LEU A 51 2.75 -1.72 -0.35
CA LEU A 51 2.68 -2.41 0.93
C LEU A 51 1.25 -2.92 1.22
N THR A 52 0.22 -2.09 1.05
CA THR A 52 -1.18 -2.52 1.21
C THR A 52 -1.57 -3.56 0.16
N GLY A 53 -0.96 -3.51 -1.03
CA GLY A 53 -1.11 -4.52 -2.07
C GLY A 53 -0.60 -5.91 -1.66
N TYR A 54 0.34 -6.01 -0.71
CA TYR A 54 0.75 -7.28 -0.12
C TYR A 54 -0.40 -7.93 0.68
N PHE A 55 -1.21 -7.11 1.34
CA PHE A 55 -2.34 -7.53 2.17
C PHE A 55 -3.68 -7.56 1.44
N GLN A 56 -3.71 -7.24 0.13
CA GLN A 56 -4.95 -7.17 -0.66
C GLN A 56 -5.81 -8.45 -0.60
N LYS A 57 -5.19 -9.61 -0.36
CA LYS A 57 -5.90 -10.90 -0.23
C LYS A 57 -6.75 -10.99 1.04
N PHE A 58 -6.42 -10.21 2.05
CA PHE A 58 -7.13 -10.15 3.33
C PHE A 58 -8.10 -8.96 3.39
N ILE A 59 -7.96 -7.99 2.48
CA ILE A 59 -8.79 -6.78 2.45
C ILE A 59 -9.94 -7.00 1.45
N PRO A 60 -11.20 -7.13 1.92
CA PRO A 60 -12.34 -7.23 1.02
C PRO A 60 -12.46 -5.96 0.18
N HIS A 61 -12.76 -6.12 -1.11
CA HIS A 61 -12.92 -5.02 -2.06
C HIS A 61 -11.71 -4.06 -2.17
N TYR A 62 -10.48 -4.53 -1.89
CA TYR A 62 -9.26 -3.72 -1.98
C TYR A 62 -9.16 -2.87 -3.25
N GLY A 63 -9.50 -3.44 -4.42
CA GLY A 63 -9.44 -2.71 -5.69
C GLY A 63 -10.36 -1.49 -5.76
N ARG A 64 -11.53 -1.54 -5.09
CA ARG A 64 -12.47 -0.43 -5.02
C ARG A 64 -11.95 0.68 -4.10
N GLU A 65 -11.45 0.29 -2.93
CA GLU A 65 -10.96 1.24 -1.92
C GLU A 65 -9.62 1.87 -2.32
N SER A 66 -8.74 1.12 -2.98
CA SER A 66 -7.46 1.62 -3.49
C SER A 66 -7.57 2.36 -4.83
N PHE A 67 -8.73 2.33 -5.50
CA PHE A 67 -8.95 3.01 -6.78
C PHE A 67 -8.66 4.52 -6.76
N PRO A 68 -9.25 5.33 -5.84
CA PRO A 68 -8.98 6.77 -5.80
C PRO A 68 -7.49 7.08 -5.56
N LEU A 69 -6.83 6.28 -4.72
CA LEU A 69 -5.39 6.38 -4.48
C LEU A 69 -4.58 6.00 -5.72
N THR A 70 -4.98 4.97 -6.45
CA THR A 70 -4.33 4.55 -7.69
C THR A 70 -4.48 5.62 -8.78
N GLN A 71 -5.65 6.25 -8.89
CA GLN A 71 -5.88 7.37 -9.81
C GLN A 71 -4.94 8.55 -9.53
N LEU A 72 -4.73 8.87 -8.24
CA LEU A 72 -3.79 9.91 -7.82
C LEU A 72 -2.33 9.65 -8.20
N THR A 73 -1.96 8.38 -8.41
CA THR A 73 -0.60 8.03 -8.89
C THR A 73 -0.43 8.14 -10.40
N LYS A 74 -1.54 8.23 -11.16
CA LYS A 74 -1.59 8.30 -12.62
C LYS A 74 -1.81 9.71 -13.15
N LYS A 75 -2.51 10.57 -12.39
CA LYS A 75 -2.82 11.93 -12.80
C LYS A 75 -1.57 12.82 -12.76
N ASP A 76 -1.41 13.67 -13.77
CA ASP A 76 -0.40 14.73 -13.76
C ASP A 76 -0.75 15.77 -12.67
N GLY A 77 0.20 16.03 -11.77
CA GLY A 77 -0.03 16.83 -10.57
C GLY A 77 -0.67 16.01 -9.45
N PHE A 78 0.15 15.62 -8.47
CA PHE A 78 -0.33 14.97 -7.24
C PHE A 78 -1.16 15.97 -6.43
N LEU A 79 -2.46 15.76 -6.37
CA LEU A 79 -3.37 16.61 -5.60
C LEU A 79 -4.11 15.74 -4.59
N TRP A 80 -3.69 15.81 -3.33
CA TRP A 80 -4.32 15.05 -2.26
C TRP A 80 -5.75 15.57 -2.02
N THR A 81 -6.77 14.76 -2.29
CA THR A 81 -8.18 15.15 -2.14
C THR A 81 -8.80 14.59 -0.86
N LEU A 82 -10.02 15.03 -0.55
CA LEU A 82 -10.84 14.43 0.50
C LEU A 82 -11.17 12.96 0.20
N GLU A 83 -11.42 12.60 -1.07
CA GLU A 83 -11.63 11.19 -1.44
C GLU A 83 -10.37 10.35 -1.22
N ALA A 84 -9.18 10.92 -1.50
CA ALA A 84 -7.90 10.29 -1.20
C ALA A 84 -7.76 9.99 0.29
N THR A 85 -8.09 10.97 1.12
CA THR A 85 -8.03 10.86 2.58
C THR A 85 -8.99 9.78 3.06
N ALA A 86 -10.25 9.83 2.63
CA ALA A 86 -11.25 8.82 2.99
C ALA A 86 -10.79 7.41 2.61
N ALA A 87 -10.30 7.22 1.40
CA ALA A 87 -9.78 5.94 0.92
C ALA A 87 -8.55 5.44 1.70
N PHE A 88 -7.63 6.34 2.02
CA PHE A 88 -6.43 6.03 2.82
C PHE A 88 -6.80 5.54 4.22
N HIS A 89 -7.69 6.26 4.91
CA HIS A 89 -8.18 5.84 6.22
C HIS A 89 -8.98 4.54 6.14
N LYS A 90 -9.80 4.37 5.09
CA LYS A 90 -10.60 3.16 4.92
C LYS A 90 -9.74 1.92 4.72
N LEU A 91 -8.66 2.01 3.94
CA LEU A 91 -7.70 0.93 3.79
C LEU A 91 -7.01 0.58 5.10
N LYS A 92 -6.59 1.57 5.90
CA LYS A 92 -5.99 1.33 7.22
C LYS A 92 -6.94 0.62 8.17
N GLU A 93 -8.21 1.03 8.19
CA GLU A 93 -9.27 0.41 8.99
C GLU A 93 -9.51 -1.04 8.56
N LEU A 94 -9.67 -1.29 7.26
CA LEU A 94 -9.89 -2.64 6.74
C LEU A 94 -8.69 -3.56 7.01
N MET A 95 -7.47 -3.04 6.95
CA MET A 95 -6.27 -3.81 7.29
C MET A 95 -6.18 -4.16 8.77
N PHE A 96 -6.61 -3.24 9.64
CA PHE A 96 -6.67 -3.51 11.08
C PHE A 96 -7.75 -4.54 11.42
N GLN A 97 -8.94 -4.43 10.80
CA GLN A 97 -10.07 -5.32 11.06
C GLN A 97 -9.90 -6.73 10.47
N ASN A 98 -9.26 -6.85 9.31
CA ASN A 98 -9.07 -8.13 8.60
C ASN A 98 -7.65 -8.70 8.76
N SER A 99 -6.87 -8.16 9.70
CA SER A 99 -5.61 -8.77 10.11
C SER A 99 -5.91 -10.17 10.66
N PRO A 100 -5.16 -11.22 10.27
CA PRO A 100 -5.25 -12.51 10.93
C PRO A 100 -4.74 -12.34 12.37
N GLN A 101 -5.66 -11.99 13.29
CA GLN A 101 -5.46 -12.18 14.71
C GLN A 101 -5.35 -13.70 14.90
N SER A 102 -4.23 -14.12 15.48
CA SER A 102 -4.00 -15.50 15.91
C SER A 102 -5.14 -16.04 16.75
#